data_AF-A0A329T1Z1-F1
#
_entry.id   AF-A0A329T1Z1-F1
#
_cell.length_a   1.000
_cell.length_b   1.000
_cell.length_c   1.000
_cell.angle_alpha   90.00
_cell.angle_beta   90.00
_cell.angle_gamma   90.00
#
_symmetry.space_group_name_H-M   'P 1'
#
loop_
_entity.id
_entity.type
_entity.pdbx_description
1 polymer ?
#
loop_
_entity_poly.entity_id
_entity_poly.type
_entity_poly.pdbx_seq_one_letter_code
_entity_poly.pdbx_strand_id
1 'polypeptide(L)'
;MAEPTKRKNFSEAEDVMLLKQTIADEPYKQEHGKVMEQWEKLAYALVANPDFSHKNLIAETAQNRVNAHIAAANKKNTAAKRLSGVTESHSEKDQLLDELILRMDECKAEKMAKKKLKNEQTIASEDAGETIRCIAVKRLKRSREEADGVANDIPSRNN
;
A
#
# COMPACT_ATOMS: atom_id res chain seq x y z
N MET A 1 -40.80 21.97 12.98
CA MET A 1 -39.51 22.27 13.61
C MET A 1 -38.80 20.95 13.82
N ALA A 2 -37.81 20.60 13.00
CA ALA A 2 -37.01 19.40 13.22
C ALA A 2 -35.94 19.75 14.27
N GLU A 3 -35.99 19.10 15.43
CA GLU A 3 -34.96 19.26 16.45
C GLU A 3 -33.60 18.87 15.88
N PRO A 4 -32.51 19.59 16.22
CA PRO A 4 -31.18 19.22 15.79
C PRO A 4 -30.81 17.89 16.46
N THR A 5 -30.85 16.81 15.70
CA THR A 5 -30.47 15.47 16.14
C THR A 5 -29.02 15.54 16.64
N LYS A 6 -28.81 15.51 17.96
CA LYS A 6 -27.47 15.45 18.55
C LYS A 6 -26.73 14.30 17.88
N ARG A 7 -25.56 14.60 17.26
CA ARG A 7 -24.73 13.57 16.63
C ARG A 7 -24.46 12.49 17.67
N LYS A 8 -24.91 11.27 17.38
CA LYS A 8 -24.68 10.13 18.27
C LYS A 8 -23.17 9.83 18.25
N ASN A 9 -22.59 9.67 19.42
CA ASN A 9 -21.18 9.27 19.54
C ASN A 9 -21.08 7.75 19.44
N PHE A 10 -19.98 7.25 18.87
CA PHE A 10 -19.68 5.82 18.88
C PHE A 10 -19.45 5.35 20.31
N SER A 11 -20.15 4.30 20.69
CA SER A 11 -19.89 3.52 21.89
C SER A 11 -18.67 2.60 21.72
N GLU A 12 -18.15 2.09 22.83
CA GLU A 12 -17.04 1.13 22.79
C GLU A 12 -17.44 -0.20 22.12
N ALA A 13 -18.66 -0.68 22.35
CA ALA A 13 -19.17 -1.89 21.68
C ALA A 13 -19.26 -1.72 20.16
N GLU A 14 -19.70 -0.55 19.69
CA GLU A 14 -19.70 -0.22 18.25
C GLU A 14 -18.28 -0.11 17.69
N ASP A 15 -17.33 0.44 18.45
CA ASP A 15 -15.91 0.45 18.05
C ASP A 15 -15.36 -0.97 17.91
N VAL A 16 -15.69 -1.88 18.85
CA VAL A 16 -15.28 -3.30 18.77
C VAL A 16 -15.87 -3.96 17.53
N MET A 17 -17.16 -3.76 17.26
CA MET A 17 -17.81 -4.29 16.04
C MET A 17 -17.14 -3.76 14.76
N LEU A 18 -16.86 -2.45 14.72
CA LEU A 18 -16.18 -1.82 13.59
C LEU A 18 -14.78 -2.40 13.37
N LEU A 19 -14.02 -2.60 14.44
CA LEU A 19 -12.66 -3.16 14.36
C LEU A 19 -12.70 -4.63 13.91
N LYS A 20 -13.58 -5.45 14.48
CA LYS A 20 -13.77 -6.86 14.06
C LYS A 20 -14.12 -6.95 12.58
N GLN A 21 -15.06 -6.14 12.11
CA GLN A 21 -15.45 -6.13 10.70
C GLN A 21 -14.29 -5.65 9.80
N THR A 22 -13.50 -4.67 10.25
CA THR A 22 -12.33 -4.18 9.50
C THR A 22 -11.25 -5.26 9.37
N ILE A 23 -11.04 -6.06 10.41
CA ILE A 23 -10.10 -7.19 10.40
C ILE A 23 -10.62 -8.32 9.50
N ALA A 24 -11.93 -8.54 9.44
CA ALA A 24 -12.54 -9.56 8.60
C ALA A 24 -12.52 -9.19 7.11
N ASP A 25 -12.91 -7.95 6.76
CA ASP A 25 -13.04 -7.49 5.37
C ASP A 25 -11.75 -6.94 4.77
N GLU A 26 -10.77 -6.62 5.62
CA GLU A 26 -9.45 -6.09 5.27
C GLU A 26 -9.47 -5.00 4.16
N PRO A 27 -10.28 -3.93 4.31
CA PRO A 27 -10.49 -2.93 3.25
C PRO A 27 -9.20 -2.24 2.79
N TYR A 28 -8.19 -2.19 3.65
CA TYR A 28 -6.87 -1.61 3.38
C TYR A 28 -5.98 -2.47 2.47
N LYS A 29 -6.28 -3.77 2.29
CA LYS A 29 -5.53 -4.65 1.38
C LYS A 29 -5.89 -4.41 -0.08
N GLN A 30 -7.05 -3.82 -0.36
CA GLN A 30 -7.57 -3.61 -1.70
C GLN A 30 -6.63 -2.77 -2.58
N GLU A 31 -6.82 -2.90 -3.90
CA GLU A 31 -6.10 -2.13 -4.91
C GLU A 31 -6.46 -0.64 -4.85
N HIS A 32 -5.57 0.21 -5.39
CA HIS A 32 -5.82 1.64 -5.49
C HIS A 32 -7.14 1.91 -6.24
N GLY A 33 -8.02 2.71 -5.65
CA GLY A 33 -9.35 3.01 -6.19
C GLY A 33 -10.49 2.10 -5.71
N LYS A 34 -10.19 0.90 -5.17
CA LYS A 34 -11.22 -0.04 -4.65
C LYS A 34 -11.37 -0.03 -3.13
N VAL A 35 -10.44 0.63 -2.42
CA VAL A 35 -10.45 0.72 -0.95
C VAL A 35 -11.76 1.29 -0.42
N MET A 36 -12.25 2.39 -1.01
CA MET A 36 -13.49 3.04 -0.55
C MET A 36 -14.74 2.21 -0.81
N GLU A 37 -14.78 1.46 -1.91
CA GLU A 37 -15.87 0.53 -2.19
C GLU A 37 -15.96 -0.55 -1.11
N GLN A 38 -14.81 -1.05 -0.64
CA GLN A 38 -14.79 -2.04 0.44
C GLN A 38 -15.21 -1.44 1.79
N TRP A 39 -14.80 -0.19 2.08
CA TRP A 39 -15.32 0.54 3.25
C TRP A 39 -16.83 0.78 3.17
N GLU A 40 -17.37 0.98 1.98
CA GLU A 40 -18.81 1.13 1.77
C GLU A 40 -19.55 -0.17 2.08
N LYS A 41 -19.08 -1.31 1.54
CA LYS A 41 -19.61 -2.64 1.85
C LYS A 41 -19.57 -2.94 3.34
N LEU A 42 -18.45 -2.63 3.99
CA LEU A 42 -18.27 -2.76 5.44
C LEU A 42 -19.30 -1.92 6.21
N ALA A 43 -19.48 -0.65 5.82
CA ALA A 43 -20.45 0.23 6.45
C ALA A 43 -21.88 -0.29 6.29
N TYR A 44 -22.27 -0.76 5.10
CA TYR A 44 -23.57 -1.39 4.88
C TYR A 44 -23.77 -2.64 5.75
N ALA A 45 -22.76 -3.50 5.87
CA ALA A 45 -22.83 -4.69 6.71
C ALA A 45 -23.04 -4.34 8.19
N LEU A 46 -22.35 -3.31 8.70
CA LEU A 46 -22.53 -2.84 10.07
C LEU A 46 -23.92 -2.22 10.27
N VAL A 47 -24.40 -1.38 9.35
CA VAL A 47 -25.74 -0.76 9.45
C VAL A 47 -26.85 -1.82 9.48
N ALA A 48 -26.70 -2.88 8.70
CA ALA A 48 -27.62 -4.02 8.65
C ALA A 48 -27.66 -4.84 9.94
N ASN A 49 -26.60 -4.79 10.76
CA ASN A 49 -26.57 -5.47 12.05
C ASN A 49 -27.54 -4.78 13.05
N PRO A 50 -28.49 -5.53 13.66
CA PRO A 50 -29.44 -4.96 14.62
C PRO A 50 -28.77 -4.37 15.88
N ASP A 51 -27.65 -4.95 16.31
CA ASP A 51 -26.92 -4.48 17.50
C ASP A 51 -26.10 -3.22 17.23
N PHE A 52 -25.91 -2.86 15.95
CA PHE A 52 -25.22 -1.64 15.57
C PHE A 52 -26.17 -0.45 15.55
N SER A 53 -25.91 0.49 16.45
CA SER A 53 -26.80 1.61 16.76
C SER A 53 -26.70 2.78 15.76
N HIS A 54 -25.61 2.86 15.00
CA HIS A 54 -25.34 3.91 14.00
C HIS A 54 -25.90 3.56 12.62
N LYS A 55 -27.16 3.94 12.35
CA LYS A 55 -27.83 3.58 11.09
C LYS A 55 -27.44 4.41 9.86
N ASN A 56 -26.72 5.52 10.05
CA ASN A 56 -26.24 6.39 8.96
C ASN A 56 -24.71 6.35 8.83
N LEU A 57 -24.10 5.20 9.11
CA LEU A 57 -22.65 5.04 8.95
C LEU A 57 -22.29 5.05 7.46
N ILE A 58 -21.36 5.94 7.09
CA ILE A 58 -20.79 6.01 5.74
C ILE A 58 -19.32 5.55 5.75
N ALA A 59 -18.85 5.08 4.59
CA ALA A 59 -17.49 4.56 4.37
C ALA A 59 -16.39 5.46 4.96
N GLU A 60 -16.43 6.77 4.66
CA GLU A 60 -15.44 7.74 5.13
C GLU A 60 -15.45 7.88 6.65
N THR A 61 -16.64 7.85 7.28
CA THR A 61 -16.74 7.95 8.74
C THR A 61 -16.20 6.69 9.42
N ALA A 62 -16.48 5.50 8.86
CA ALA A 62 -15.92 4.24 9.33
C ALA A 62 -14.38 4.24 9.25
N GLN A 63 -13.84 4.62 8.09
CA GLN A 63 -12.39 4.69 7.89
C GLN A 63 -11.73 5.70 8.84
N ASN A 64 -12.27 6.91 8.95
CA ASN A 64 -11.74 7.94 9.83
C ASN A 64 -11.77 7.51 11.29
N ARG A 65 -12.82 6.81 11.71
CA ARG A 65 -12.94 6.28 13.08
C ARG A 65 -11.87 5.23 13.37
N VAL A 66 -11.63 4.29 12.45
CA VAL A 66 -10.56 3.29 12.59
C VAL A 66 -9.19 3.95 12.62
N ASN A 67 -8.92 4.90 11.71
CA ASN A 67 -7.65 5.63 11.68
C ASN A 67 -7.37 6.39 12.99
N ALA A 68 -8.41 6.99 13.58
CA ALA A 68 -8.30 7.66 14.86
C ALA A 68 -7.90 6.69 16.00
N HIS A 69 -8.48 5.48 16.04
CA HIS A 69 -8.09 4.47 17.03
C HIS A 69 -6.65 3.99 16.84
N ILE A 70 -6.24 3.73 15.59
CA ILE A 70 -4.86 3.34 15.27
C ILE A 70 -3.86 4.43 15.69
N ALA A 71 -4.16 5.70 15.41
CA ALA A 71 -3.31 6.81 15.80
C ALA A 71 -3.19 6.93 17.33
N ALA A 72 -4.31 6.76 18.05
CA ALA A 72 -4.31 6.76 19.51
C ALA A 72 -3.50 5.59 20.09
N ALA A 73 -3.66 4.37 19.56
CA ALA A 73 -2.93 3.19 19.99
C ALA A 73 -1.42 3.34 19.77
N ASN A 74 -1.00 3.81 18.59
CA ASN A 74 0.41 4.07 18.30
C ASN A 74 1.02 5.12 19.23
N LYS A 75 0.27 6.17 19.58
CA LYS A 75 0.69 7.19 20.55
C LYS A 75 0.87 6.59 21.95
N LYS A 76 -0.07 5.75 22.41
CA LYS A 76 0.03 5.03 23.68
C LYS A 76 1.23 4.09 23.71
N ASN A 77 1.40 3.26 22.68
CA ASN A 77 2.52 2.31 22.59
C ASN A 77 3.88 3.03 22.57
N THR A 78 3.99 4.17 21.88
CA THR A 78 5.20 5.02 21.92
C THR A 78 5.48 5.59 23.31
N ALA A 79 4.44 5.98 24.05
CA ALA A 79 4.58 6.48 25.42
C ALA A 79 4.93 5.35 26.41
N ALA A 80 4.32 4.17 26.27
CA ALA A 80 4.60 2.99 27.09
C ALA A 80 6.03 2.49 26.87
N LYS A 81 6.54 2.47 25.63
CA LYS A 81 7.96 2.16 25.35
C LYS A 81 8.95 3.11 26.05
N ARG A 82 8.53 4.34 26.38
CA ARG A 82 9.34 5.30 27.14
C ARG A 82 9.28 5.09 28.65
N LEU A 83 8.23 4.41 29.14
CA LEU A 83 7.94 4.18 30.55
C LEU A 83 7.92 2.66 30.80
N SER A 84 9.10 2.04 30.80
CA SER A 84 9.25 0.60 31.05
C SER A 84 8.68 0.24 32.42
N GLY A 85 7.57 -0.53 32.45
CA GLY A 85 7.04 -1.13 33.69
C GLY A 85 5.52 -1.03 33.90
N VAL A 86 4.74 -0.44 32.99
CA VAL A 86 3.28 -0.40 33.13
C VAL A 86 2.64 -1.68 32.60
N THR A 87 2.09 -2.50 33.49
CA THR A 87 1.11 -3.55 33.18
C THR A 87 -0.25 -2.89 32.95
N GLU A 88 -0.55 -2.54 31.69
CA GLU A 88 -1.88 -2.07 31.31
C GLU A 88 -2.83 -3.27 31.12
N SER A 89 -4.07 -3.12 31.57
CA SER A 89 -5.13 -4.07 31.27
C SER A 89 -5.52 -3.94 29.79
N HIS A 90 -5.25 -4.97 28.99
CA HIS A 90 -5.66 -4.99 27.58
C HIS A 90 -7.15 -5.31 27.47
N SER A 91 -7.94 -4.32 27.04
CA SER A 91 -9.33 -4.56 26.65
C SER A 91 -9.38 -5.37 25.34
N GLU A 92 -10.53 -5.98 25.03
CA GLU A 92 -10.76 -6.63 23.72
C GLU A 92 -10.48 -5.65 22.58
N LYS A 93 -10.86 -4.38 22.75
CA LYS A 93 -10.58 -3.32 21.78
C LYS A 93 -9.09 -3.10 21.57
N ASP A 94 -8.29 -3.12 22.63
CA ASP A 94 -6.82 -2.96 22.51
C ASP A 94 -6.20 -4.15 21.76
N GLN A 95 -6.66 -5.38 22.04
CA GLN A 95 -6.18 -6.58 21.33
C GLN A 95 -6.51 -6.53 19.83
N LEU A 96 -7.74 -6.13 19.48
CA LEU A 96 -8.15 -5.95 18.09
C LEU A 96 -7.34 -4.84 17.39
N LEU A 97 -6.99 -3.77 18.11
CA LEU A 97 -6.15 -2.71 17.56
C LEU A 97 -4.72 -3.16 17.30
N ASP A 98 -4.12 -3.91 18.24
CA ASP A 98 -2.78 -4.47 18.08
C ASP A 98 -2.73 -5.43 16.89
N GLU A 99 -3.72 -6.31 16.75
CA GLU A 99 -3.86 -7.20 15.60
C GLU A 99 -4.02 -6.44 14.28
N LEU A 100 -4.91 -5.44 14.24
CA LEU A 100 -5.14 -4.64 13.04
C LEU A 100 -3.88 -3.88 12.61
N ILE A 101 -3.15 -3.30 13.56
CA ILE A 101 -1.89 -2.61 13.30
C ILE A 101 -0.87 -3.58 12.69
N LEU A 102 -0.71 -4.77 13.29
CA LEU A 102 0.20 -5.80 12.81
C LEU A 102 -0.11 -6.16 11.35
N ARG A 103 -1.37 -6.52 11.05
CA ARG A 103 -1.79 -6.91 9.68
C ARG A 103 -1.65 -5.78 8.67
N MET A 104 -1.89 -4.53 9.08
CA MET A 104 -1.70 -3.37 8.20
C MET A 104 -0.23 -3.13 7.88
N ASP A 105 0.67 -3.30 8.85
CA ASP A 105 2.11 -3.12 8.64
C ASP A 105 2.70 -4.26 7.80
N GLU A 106 2.27 -5.49 8.00
CA GLU A 106 2.57 -6.62 7.11
C GLU A 106 2.11 -6.33 5.68
N CYS A 107 0.87 -5.88 5.50
CA CYS A 107 0.34 -5.52 4.18
C CYS A 107 1.17 -4.40 3.51
N LYS A 108 1.57 -3.36 4.26
CA LYS A 108 2.45 -2.31 3.74
C LYS A 108 3.81 -2.87 3.34
N ALA A 109 4.41 -3.72 4.15
CA ALA A 109 5.69 -4.36 3.87
C ALA A 109 5.62 -5.20 2.58
N GLU A 110 4.57 -6.01 2.42
CA GLU A 110 4.34 -6.79 1.19
C GLU A 110 4.16 -5.90 -0.04
N LYS A 111 3.34 -4.83 0.04
CA LYS A 111 3.13 -3.89 -1.05
C LYS A 111 4.45 -3.20 -1.45
N MET A 112 5.27 -2.84 -0.47
CA MET A 112 6.59 -2.25 -0.72
C MET A 112 7.58 -3.25 -1.33
N ALA A 113 7.61 -4.49 -0.86
CA ALA A 113 8.46 -5.54 -1.42
C ALA A 113 8.10 -5.84 -2.88
N LYS A 114 6.79 -5.97 -3.19
CA LYS A 114 6.30 -6.15 -4.57
C LYS A 114 6.69 -4.99 -5.48
N LYS A 115 6.59 -3.75 -4.98
CA LYS A 115 7.00 -2.55 -5.73
C LYS A 115 8.51 -2.54 -6.01
N LYS A 116 9.34 -2.90 -5.03
CA LYS A 116 10.80 -2.98 -5.19
C LYS A 116 11.20 -4.01 -6.24
N LEU A 117 10.66 -5.23 -6.16
CA LEU A 117 10.91 -6.29 -7.14
C LEU A 117 10.53 -5.87 -8.56
N LYS A 118 9.37 -5.23 -8.74
CA LYS A 118 8.95 -4.72 -10.05
C LYS A 118 9.90 -3.63 -10.59
N ASN A 119 10.37 -2.75 -9.72
CA ASN A 119 11.31 -1.70 -10.09
C ASN A 119 12.68 -2.29 -10.50
N GLU A 120 13.20 -3.24 -9.73
CA GLU A 120 14.45 -3.95 -10.04
C GLU A 120 14.34 -4.72 -11.37
N GLN A 121 13.20 -5.37 -11.63
CA GLN A 121 12.94 -6.02 -12.91
C GLN A 121 12.91 -5.01 -14.08
N THR A 122 12.32 -3.83 -13.87
CA THR A 122 12.26 -2.78 -14.89
C THR A 122 13.66 -2.26 -15.20
N ILE A 123 14.47 -1.95 -14.17
CA ILE A 123 15.86 -1.51 -14.32
C ILE A 123 16.69 -2.56 -15.05
N ALA A 124 16.57 -3.84 -14.67
CA ALA A 124 17.30 -4.92 -15.35
C ALA A 124 16.91 -5.05 -16.83
N SER A 125 15.63 -4.84 -17.16
CA SER A 125 15.17 -4.87 -18.55
C SER A 125 15.69 -3.69 -19.38
N GLU A 126 15.81 -2.51 -18.76
CA GLU A 126 16.38 -1.32 -19.40
C GLU A 126 17.88 -1.47 -19.64
N ASP A 127 18.63 -1.97 -18.65
CA ASP A 127 20.08 -2.25 -18.75
C ASP A 127 20.40 -3.30 -19.82
N ALA A 128 19.61 -4.38 -19.88
CA ALA A 128 19.73 -5.38 -20.93
C ALA A 128 19.48 -4.77 -22.33
N GLY A 129 18.45 -3.91 -22.45
CA GLY A 129 18.16 -3.19 -23.68
C GLY A 129 19.28 -2.24 -24.12
N GLU A 130 19.89 -1.53 -23.17
CA GLU A 130 21.02 -0.64 -23.42
C GLU A 130 22.27 -1.40 -23.88
N THR A 131 22.55 -2.56 -23.27
CA THR A 131 23.65 -3.43 -23.67
C THR A 131 23.49 -3.91 -25.12
N ILE A 132 22.30 -4.37 -25.50
CA ILE A 132 22.02 -4.81 -26.88
C ILE A 132 22.20 -3.65 -27.86
N ARG A 133 21.72 -2.44 -27.51
CA ARG A 133 21.89 -1.23 -28.34
C ARG A 133 23.37 -0.88 -28.53
N CYS A 134 24.17 -0.93 -27.46
CA CYS A 134 25.60 -0.69 -27.51
C CYS A 134 26.33 -1.69 -28.43
N ILE A 135 25.98 -2.97 -28.35
CA ILE A 135 26.57 -4.01 -29.22
C ILE A 135 26.22 -3.75 -30.69
N ALA A 136 24.96 -3.42 -30.99
CA ALA A 136 24.52 -3.13 -32.35
C ALA A 136 25.23 -1.91 -32.95
N VAL A 137 25.34 -0.82 -32.18
CA VAL A 137 26.05 0.40 -32.62
C VAL A 137 27.54 0.12 -32.88
N LYS A 138 28.20 -0.64 -32.01
CA LYS A 138 29.62 -1.03 -32.21
C LYS A 138 29.80 -1.89 -33.48
N ARG A 139 28.87 -2.81 -33.76
CA ARG A 139 28.89 -3.63 -34.99
C ARG A 139 28.75 -2.75 -36.24
N LEU A 140 27.76 -1.84 -36.26
CA LEU A 140 27.54 -0.93 -37.39
C LEU A 140 28.75 -0.01 -37.63
N LYS A 141 29.38 0.51 -36.57
CA LYS A 141 30.59 1.34 -36.69
C LYS A 141 31.74 0.56 -37.33
N ARG A 142 31.99 -0.67 -36.87
CA ARG A 142 33.03 -1.53 -37.46
C ARG A 142 32.77 -1.82 -38.93
N SER A 143 31.55 -2.20 -39.29
CA SER A 143 31.20 -2.47 -40.70
C SER A 143 31.36 -1.23 -41.59
N ARG A 144 31.16 -0.02 -41.06
CA ARG A 144 31.44 1.22 -41.78
C ARG A 144 32.94 1.46 -41.97
N GLU A 145 33.73 1.27 -40.91
CA GLU A 145 35.20 1.42 -40.96
C GLU A 145 35.84 0.39 -41.92
N GLU A 146 35.34 -0.85 -41.96
CA GLU A 146 35.77 -1.88 -42.89
C GLU A 146 35.43 -1.55 -44.36
N ALA A 147 34.26 -0.94 -44.61
CA ALA A 147 33.86 -0.50 -45.94
C ALA A 147 34.68 0.71 -46.44
N ASP A 148 35.02 1.64 -45.55
CA ASP A 148 35.83 2.82 -45.87
C ASP A 148 37.33 2.48 -46.02
N GLY A 149 37.83 1.43 -45.35
CA GLY A 149 39.21 0.95 -45.45
C GLY A 149 39.53 0.22 -46.75
N VAL A 150 38.57 -0.48 -47.36
CA VAL A 150 38.74 -1.22 -48.63
C VAL A 150 38.89 -0.28 -49.84
N ALA A 151 38.47 0.99 -49.75
CA ALA A 151 38.57 1.94 -50.85
C ALA A 151 40.00 2.46 -51.12
N ASN A 152 40.94 2.28 -50.19
CA ASN A 152 42.29 2.86 -50.29
C ASN A 152 43.41 1.88 -50.70
N ASP A 153 43.09 0.59 -50.91
CA ASP A 153 44.09 -0.46 -51.18
C ASP A 153 43.95 -1.06 -52.59
N ILE A 154 43.79 -0.21 -53.62
CA ILE A 154 44.00 -0.63 -55.01
C ILE A 154 45.51 -0.53 -55.31
N PRO A 155 46.23 -1.65 -55.53
CA PRO A 155 47.64 -1.58 -55.88
C PRO A 155 47.77 -1.01 -57.28
N SER A 156 48.37 0.19 -57.38
CA SER A 156 48.73 0.82 -58.65
C SER A 156 49.77 -0.06 -59.36
N ARG A 157 49.29 -0.89 -60.29
CA ARG A 157 50.13 -1.74 -61.15
C ARG A 157 50.77 -0.85 -62.21
N ASN A 158 51.95 -0.32 -61.92
CA ASN A 158 52.76 0.39 -62.92
C ASN A 158 53.46 -0.62 -63.83
N ASN A 159 53.31 -0.37 -65.13
CA ASN A 159 53.89 -1.10 -66.26
C ASN A 159 55.26 -0.53 -66.65
#